data_AF-A0AAW1KQF1-F1
#
_entry.id   AF-A0AAW1KQF1-F1
#
_cell.length_a   1.000
_cell.length_b   1.000
_cell.length_c   1.000
_cell.angle_alpha   90.00
_cell.angle_beta   90.00
_cell.angle_gamma   90.00
#
_symmetry.space_group_name_H-M   'P 1'
#
loop_
_entity.id
_entity.type
_entity.pdbx_description
1 polymer ?
#
loop_
_entity_poly.entity_id
_entity_poly.type
_entity_poly.pdbx_seq_one_letter_code
_entity_poly.pdbx_strand_id
1 'polypeptide(L)'
;MLDWKRTMDNSKVLLFVITEDTRSLTTMILAAYYIGLGKDVVLCVQHLNEEESMVRNEKLTSQAVKDYNRGRVYLSDLAKRKQVSVFDNITKSVQRAIDLCCGNR
;
A
#
# COMPACT_ATOMS: atom_id res chain seq x y z
N MET A 1 -3.24 20.10 13.68
CA MET A 1 -2.73 18.90 12.97
C MET A 1 -3.89 17.94 12.85
N LEU A 2 -4.15 17.35 11.68
CA LEU A 2 -5.30 16.44 11.50
C LEU A 2 -5.13 15.20 12.40
N ASP A 3 -6.18 14.82 13.14
CA ASP A 3 -6.12 13.76 14.16
C ASP A 3 -5.70 12.39 13.60
N TRP A 4 -6.09 12.08 12.36
CA TRP A 4 -5.69 10.85 11.68
C TRP A 4 -4.18 10.78 11.45
N LYS A 5 -3.53 11.91 11.12
CA LYS A 5 -2.08 11.96 10.92
C LYS A 5 -1.37 11.71 12.24
N ARG A 6 -1.83 12.34 13.33
CA ARG A 6 -1.28 12.11 14.68
C ARG A 6 -1.40 10.64 15.07
N THR A 7 -2.50 9.98 14.72
CA THR A 7 -2.69 8.54 14.97
C THR A 7 -1.64 7.73 14.21
N MET A 8 -1.48 7.96 12.90
CA MET A 8 -0.49 7.26 12.08
C MET A 8 0.95 7.49 12.56
N ASP A 9 1.30 8.72 12.94
CA ASP A 9 2.62 9.09 13.43
C ASP A 9 2.98 8.36 14.74
N ASN A 10 1.99 8.04 15.57
CA ASN A 10 2.16 7.34 16.85
C ASN A 10 1.94 5.83 16.77
N SER A 11 1.47 5.30 15.64
CA SER A 11 1.32 3.85 15.45
C SER A 11 2.67 3.14 15.49
N LYS A 12 2.68 1.96 16.12
CA LYS A 12 3.84 1.05 16.12
C LYS A 12 4.07 0.45 14.72
N VAL A 13 2.99 0.01 14.07
CA VAL A 13 3.01 -0.59 12.73
C VAL A 13 1.96 0.10 11.87
N LEU A 14 2.29 0.34 10.61
CA LEU A 14 1.36 0.86 9.60
C LEU A 14 1.12 -0.17 8.51
N LEU A 15 -0.11 -0.64 8.36
CA LEU A 15 -0.54 -1.50 7.26
C LEU A 15 -1.23 -0.65 6.18
N PHE A 16 -0.69 -0.65 4.97
CA PHE A 16 -1.34 -0.05 3.81
C PHE A 16 -1.86 -1.14 2.88
N VAL A 17 -3.16 -1.11 2.59
CA VAL A 17 -3.82 -2.02 1.66
C VAL A 17 -4.22 -1.25 0.41
N ILE A 18 -3.61 -1.62 -0.71
CA ILE A 18 -3.85 -1.06 -2.04
C ILE A 18 -4.53 -2.15 -2.87
N THR A 19 -5.84 -2.02 -3.00
CA THR A 19 -6.69 -3.02 -3.68
C THR A 19 -6.71 -2.81 -5.19
N GLU A 20 -7.17 -3.85 -5.90
CA GLU A 20 -7.33 -3.88 -7.36
C GLU A 20 -8.57 -3.14 -7.89
N ASP A 21 -9.38 -2.56 -7.02
CA ASP A 21 -10.63 -1.85 -7.35
C ASP A 21 -10.57 -0.34 -7.01
N THR A 22 -9.38 0.18 -6.69
CA THR A 22 -9.18 1.59 -6.34
C THR A 22 -7.98 2.22 -7.06
N ARG A 23 -8.02 3.53 -7.32
CA ARG A 23 -6.85 4.26 -7.84
C ARG A 23 -5.70 4.31 -6.83
N SER A 24 -6.04 4.43 -5.54
CA SER A 24 -5.13 4.38 -4.38
C SER A 24 -3.92 5.32 -4.39
N LEU A 25 -3.94 6.38 -5.19
CA LEU A 25 -2.79 7.28 -5.36
C LEU A 25 -2.35 7.94 -4.03
N THR A 26 -3.28 8.53 -3.28
CA THR A 26 -2.98 9.15 -1.97
C THR A 26 -2.45 8.14 -0.97
N THR A 27 -3.03 6.94 -0.92
CA THR A 27 -2.59 5.84 -0.06
C THR A 27 -1.16 5.42 -0.39
N MET A 28 -0.82 5.29 -1.67
CA MET A 28 0.54 4.98 -2.13
C MET A 28 1.55 6.05 -1.74
N ILE A 29 1.18 7.34 -1.86
CA ILE A 29 2.04 8.46 -1.46
C ILE A 29 2.30 8.44 0.05
N LEU A 30 1.26 8.21 0.87
CA LEU A 30 1.40 8.10 2.32
C LEU A 30 2.28 6.90 2.70
N ALA A 31 2.08 5.75 2.06
CA ALA A 31 2.92 4.57 2.27
C ALA A 31 4.39 4.87 1.98
N ALA A 32 4.69 5.47 0.82
CA ALA A 32 6.05 5.86 0.45
C ALA A 32 6.66 6.86 1.47
N TYR A 33 5.87 7.82 1.94
CA TYR A 33 6.29 8.77 2.97
C TYR A 33 6.69 8.07 4.27
N TYR A 34 5.85 7.17 4.80
CA TYR A 34 6.15 6.47 6.06
C TYR A 34 7.26 5.43 5.94
N ILE A 35 7.41 4.81 4.76
CA ILE A 35 8.60 4.00 4.43
C ILE A 35 9.85 4.87 4.46
N GLY A 36 9.79 6.08 3.88
CA GLY A 36 10.90 7.04 3.88
C GLY A 36 11.31 7.52 5.27
N LEU A 37 10.35 7.62 6.20
CA LEU A 37 10.61 7.92 7.61
C LEU A 37 11.18 6.75 8.41
N GLY A 38 11.29 5.56 7.81
CA GLY A 38 11.78 4.35 8.50
C GLY A 38 10.80 3.77 9.52
N LYS A 39 9.50 4.02 9.37
CA LYS A 39 8.47 3.37 10.19
C LYS A 39 8.34 1.89 9.83
N ASP A 40 7.89 1.08 10.78
CA ASP A 40 7.51 -0.31 10.52
C ASP A 40 6.23 -0.34 9.68
N VAL A 41 6.41 -0.59 8.38
CA VAL A 41 5.33 -0.62 7.39
C VAL A 41 5.14 -2.05 6.88
N VAL A 42 3.88 -2.40 6.60
CA VAL A 42 3.50 -3.60 5.82
C VAL A 42 2.67 -3.14 4.63
N LEU A 43 2.97 -3.67 3.44
CA LEU A 43 2.20 -3.37 2.23
C LEU A 43 1.44 -4.60 1.74
N CYS A 44 0.16 -4.40 1.44
CA CYS A 44 -0.62 -5.27 0.54
C CYS A 44 -0.86 -4.52 -0.76
N VAL A 45 -0.37 -5.02 -1.89
CA VAL A 45 -0.46 -4.37 -3.20
C VAL A 45 -1.06 -5.34 -4.21
N GLN A 46 -2.27 -5.02 -4.66
CA GLN A 46 -2.97 -5.71 -5.74
C GLN A 46 -3.00 -4.81 -6.97
N HIS A 47 -2.77 -5.39 -8.14
CA HIS A 47 -2.75 -4.66 -9.40
C HIS A 47 -4.16 -4.54 -9.98
N LEU A 48 -4.45 -3.40 -10.58
CA LEU A 48 -5.67 -3.19 -11.36
C LEU A 48 -5.69 -4.15 -12.55
N ASN A 49 -6.84 -4.76 -12.85
CA ASN A 49 -7.02 -5.63 -14.02
C ASN A 49 -7.00 -4.81 -15.33
N GLU A 50 -6.18 -5.16 -16.31
CA GLU A 50 -6.03 -4.38 -17.55
C GLU A 50 -7.28 -4.39 -18.47
N GLU A 51 -8.14 -5.39 -18.34
CA GLU A 51 -9.30 -5.61 -19.20
C GLU A 51 -10.60 -5.05 -18.59
N GLU A 52 -10.74 -5.16 -17.26
CA GLU A 52 -12.02 -4.96 -16.56
C GLU A 52 -11.99 -3.95 -15.40
N SER A 53 -10.93 -3.13 -15.28
CA SER A 53 -10.83 -2.17 -14.17
C SER A 53 -11.96 -1.15 -14.13
N MET A 54 -12.82 -1.30 -13.14
CA MET A 54 -13.88 -0.37 -12.77
C MET A 54 -13.55 0.23 -11.40
N VAL A 55 -13.44 1.55 -11.32
CA VAL A 55 -13.24 2.25 -10.05
C VAL A 55 -14.41 3.21 -9.83
N ARG A 56 -15.18 2.99 -8.77
CA ARG A 56 -16.37 3.81 -8.43
C ARG A 56 -17.34 3.98 -9.63
N ASN A 57 -17.62 2.88 -10.32
CA ASN A 57 -18.47 2.82 -11.52
C ASN A 57 -17.90 3.54 -12.77
N GLU A 58 -16.63 3.94 -12.76
CA GLU A 58 -15.94 4.50 -13.91
C GLU A 58 -15.00 3.45 -14.52
N LYS A 59 -15.19 3.13 -15.80
CA LYS A 59 -14.25 2.29 -16.55
C LYS A 59 -12.98 3.08 -16.82
N LEU A 60 -11.85 2.58 -16.33
CA LEU A 60 -10.56 3.20 -16.60
C LEU A 60 -10.11 2.93 -18.03
N THR A 61 -9.40 3.89 -18.63
CA THR A 61 -8.72 3.64 -19.90
C THR A 61 -7.54 2.69 -19.69
N SER A 62 -7.18 1.92 -20.71
CA SER A 62 -6.02 1.02 -20.64
C SER A 62 -4.72 1.75 -20.29
N GLN A 63 -4.58 3.00 -20.75
CA GLN A 63 -3.44 3.84 -20.40
C GLN A 63 -3.45 4.20 -18.90
N ALA A 64 -4.59 4.61 -18.36
CA ALA A 64 -4.71 4.92 -16.94
C ALA A 64 -4.41 3.71 -16.05
N VAL A 65 -4.92 2.51 -16.42
CA VAL A 65 -4.62 1.27 -15.69
C VAL A 65 -3.11 1.01 -15.64
N LYS A 66 -2.43 1.11 -16.79
CA LYS A 66 -0.96 0.95 -16.87
C LYS A 66 -0.22 1.96 -16.00
N ASP A 67 -0.67 3.22 -15.96
CA ASP A 67 -0.04 4.26 -15.14
C ASP A 67 -0.25 4.01 -13.64
N TYR A 68 -1.46 3.60 -13.22
CA TYR A 68 -1.73 3.23 -11.83
C TYR A 68 -0.99 1.97 -11.39
N ASN A 69 -0.84 0.97 -12.26
CA ASN A 69 -0.06 -0.23 -11.99
C ASN A 69 1.44 0.07 -11.93
N ARG A 70 1.94 0.97 -12.77
CA ARG A 70 3.32 1.45 -12.68
C ARG A 70 3.62 2.12 -11.34
N GLY A 71 2.70 2.91 -10.81
CA GLY A 71 2.81 3.48 -9.45
C GLY A 71 2.93 2.40 -8.36
N ARG A 72 2.12 1.33 -8.46
CA ARG A 72 2.17 0.18 -7.54
C ARG A 72 3.52 -0.56 -7.59
N VAL A 73 4.05 -0.76 -8.79
CA VAL A 73 5.38 -1.36 -9.00
C VAL A 73 6.46 -0.50 -8.36
N TYR A 74 6.46 0.82 -8.60
CA TYR A 74 7.46 1.73 -8.02
C TYR A 74 7.42 1.76 -6.49
N LEU A 75 6.22 1.78 -5.89
CA LEU A 75 6.07 1.69 -4.44
C LEU A 75 6.61 0.35 -3.90
N SER A 76 6.28 -0.76 -4.57
CA SER A 76 6.74 -2.09 -4.17
C SER A 76 8.26 -2.22 -4.25
N ASP A 77 8.89 -1.65 -5.27
CA ASP A 77 10.35 -1.62 -5.42
C ASP A 77 11.03 -0.75 -4.36
N LEU A 78 10.45 0.42 -4.05
CA LEU A 78 10.89 1.25 -2.92
C LEU A 78 10.84 0.46 -1.60
N ALA A 79 9.73 -0.21 -1.33
CA ALA A 79 9.52 -1.01 -0.12
C ALA A 79 10.54 -2.15 -0.02
N LYS A 80 10.73 -2.93 -1.08
CA LYS A 80 11.70 -4.04 -1.12
C LYS A 80 13.13 -3.57 -0.85
N ARG A 81 13.56 -2.44 -1.44
CA ARG A 81 14.88 -1.84 -1.17
C ARG A 81 15.06 -1.40 0.28
N LYS A 82 13.96 -1.10 0.99
CA LYS A 82 13.93 -0.76 2.41
C LYS A 82 13.59 -1.95 3.32
N GLN A 83 13.62 -3.18 2.77
CA GLN A 83 13.31 -4.42 3.48
C GLN A 83 11.90 -4.44 4.11
N VAL A 84 10.97 -3.67 3.56
CA VAL A 84 9.55 -3.67 3.96
C VAL A 84 8.85 -4.87 3.33
N SER A 85 8.02 -5.57 4.12
CA SER A 85 7.24 -6.71 3.64
C SER A 85 6.14 -6.26 2.68
N VAL A 86 6.10 -6.87 1.49
CA VAL A 86 5.08 -6.61 0.46
C VAL A 86 4.39 -7.92 0.11
N PHE A 87 3.06 -7.93 0.15
CA PHE A 87 2.21 -9.07 -0.21
C PHE A 87 1.14 -8.63 -1.21
N ASP A 88 0.47 -9.59 -1.83
CA ASP A 88 -0.72 -9.43 -2.68
C ASP A 88 -2.00 -9.94 -2.00
N ASN A 89 -1.85 -10.60 -0.86
CA ASN A 89 -2.94 -11.19 -0.08
C ASN A 89 -3.15 -10.42 1.22
N ILE A 90 -4.39 -9.97 1.45
CA ILE A 90 -4.77 -9.17 2.62
C ILE A 90 -4.53 -9.96 3.91
N THR A 91 -4.95 -11.23 3.98
CA THR A 91 -4.79 -12.07 5.17
C THR A 91 -3.33 -12.23 5.58
N LYS A 92 -2.44 -12.50 4.61
CA LYS A 92 -0.98 -12.59 4.87
C LYS A 92 -0.42 -11.26 5.36
N SER A 93 -0.89 -10.14 4.80
CA SER A 93 -0.45 -8.79 5.20
C SER A 93 -0.88 -8.44 6.61
N VAL A 94 -2.13 -8.76 6.98
CA VAL A 94 -2.64 -8.57 8.34
C VAL A 94 -1.86 -9.44 9.33
N GLN A 95 -1.61 -10.71 9.00
CA GLN A 95 -0.81 -11.58 9.85
C GLN A 95 0.59 -11.00 10.10
N ARG A 96 1.25 -10.50 9.03
CA ARG A 96 2.56 -9.86 9.18
C ARG A 96 2.51 -8.62 10.07
N ALA A 97 1.46 -7.81 9.97
CA ALA A 97 1.28 -6.65 10.83
C ALA A 97 1.12 -7.06 12.31
N ILE A 98 0.40 -8.15 12.59
CA ILE A 98 0.27 -8.74 13.94
C ILE A 98 1.65 -9.17 14.46
N ASP A 99 2.43 -9.89 13.64
CA ASP A 99 3.75 -10.37 14.03
C ASP A 99 4.69 -9.21 14.44
N LEU A 100 4.71 -8.13 13.65
CA LEU A 100 5.47 -6.92 13.96
C LEU A 100 4.96 -6.23 15.25
N CYS A 101 3.64 -6.20 15.47
CA CYS A 101 3.06 -5.68 16.71
C CYS A 101 3.52 -6.49 17.94
N CYS A 102 3.66 -7.81 17.80
CA CYS A 102 4.15 -8.72 18.84
C CYS A 102 5.69 -8.70 19.01
N GLY A 103 6.43 -8.05 18.12
CA GLY A 103 7.90 -7.98 18.16
C GLY A 103 8.61 -9.07 17.36
N ASN A 104 7.88 -9.86 16.57
CA ASN A 104 8.42 -10.89 15.70
C ASN A 104 8.84 -10.23 14.38
N ARG A 105 10.15 -9.96 14.21
CA ARG A 105 10.72 -9.34 13.00
C ARG A 105 10.95 -10.37 11.91
#